data_AF-B5LDU6-F1
#
_entry.id   AF-B5LDU6-F1
#
_cell.length_a   1.000
_cell.length_b   1.000
_cell.length_c   1.000
_cell.angle_alpha   90.00
_cell.angle_beta   90.00
_cell.angle_gamma   90.00
#
_symmetry.space_group_name_H-M   'P 1'
#
loop_
_entity.id
_entity.type
_entity.pdbx_description
1 polymer ?
#
loop_
_entity_poly.entity_id
_entity_poly.type
_entity_poly.pdbx_seq_one_letter_code
_entity_poly.pdbx_strand_id
1 'polypeptide(L)' 'KRKKRTSIEVAVKGALENHFLKQSKPSAQDIGSLANTLQLDKEVVRVWFCNRRQKEKRLN' A
#
# COMPACT_ATOMS: atom_id res chain seq x y z
N LYS A 1 1.87 18.98 10.01
CA LYS A 1 0.54 19.10 9.36
C LYS A 1 0.17 17.75 8.73
N ARG A 2 -1.01 17.17 9.01
CA ARG A 2 -1.47 15.93 8.34
C ARG A 2 -1.81 16.24 6.88
N LYS A 3 -1.33 15.42 5.92
CA LYS A 3 -1.82 15.45 4.52
C LYS A 3 -3.32 15.10 4.52
N LYS A 4 -4.09 15.70 3.60
CA LYS A 4 -5.48 15.28 3.34
C LYS A 4 -5.48 13.78 3.01
N ARG A 5 -6.50 13.07 3.49
CA ARG A 5 -6.63 11.63 3.27
C ARG A 5 -6.85 11.38 1.78
N THR A 6 -6.03 10.53 1.18
CA THR A 6 -6.25 10.01 -0.17
C THR A 6 -7.22 8.84 -0.08
N SER A 7 -8.34 8.93 -0.81
CA SER A 7 -9.23 7.79 -1.00
C SER A 7 -8.58 6.82 -1.98
N ILE A 8 -8.41 5.57 -1.56
CA ILE A 8 -7.89 4.49 -2.42
C ILE A 8 -9.10 3.76 -2.99
N GLU A 9 -9.22 3.77 -4.31
CA GLU A 9 -10.31 3.10 -5.02
C GLU A 9 -10.27 1.58 -4.85
N VAL A 10 -11.42 0.93 -5.03
CA VAL A 10 -11.55 -0.53 -4.84
C VAL A 10 -10.60 -1.30 -5.77
N ALA A 11 -10.48 -0.88 -7.03
CA ALA A 11 -9.57 -1.51 -8.00
C ALA A 11 -8.10 -1.42 -7.55
N VAL A 12 -7.68 -0.24 -7.11
CA VAL A 12 -6.32 0.02 -6.61
C VAL A 12 -6.04 -0.78 -5.33
N LYS A 13 -7.02 -0.85 -4.43
CA LYS A 13 -6.91 -1.68 -3.22
C LYS A 13 -6.74 -3.15 -3.56
N GLY A 14 -7.49 -3.67 -4.54
CA GLY A 14 -7.33 -5.04 -5.02
C GLY A 14 -5.92 -5.32 -5.53
N ALA A 15 -5.35 -4.41 -6.32
CA ALA A 15 -3.97 -4.53 -6.81
C ALA A 15 -2.94 -4.53 -5.66
N LEU A 16 -3.10 -3.65 -4.67
CA LEU A 16 -2.24 -3.59 -3.48
C LEU A 16 -2.33 -4.89 -2.64
N GLU A 17 -3.53 -5.44 -2.45
CA GLU A 17 -3.72 -6.71 -1.74
C GLU A 17 -3.10 -7.88 -2.49
N ASN A 18 -3.26 -7.96 -3.81
CA ASN A 18 -2.68 -9.01 -4.63
C ASN A 18 -1.13 -8.99 -4.57
N HIS A 19 -0.54 -7.79 -4.53
CA HIS A 19 0.90 -7.62 -4.34
C HIS A 19 1.33 -8.00 -2.92
N PHE A 20 0.56 -7.63 -1.90
CA PHE A 20 0.83 -7.95 -0.50
C PHE A 20 0.89 -9.46 -0.24
N LEU A 21 0.00 -10.23 -0.87
CA LEU A 21 -0.01 -11.69 -0.76
C LEU A 21 1.28 -12.33 -1.30
N LYS A 22 1.88 -11.73 -2.34
CA LYS A 22 3.18 -12.18 -2.89
C LYS A 22 4.35 -11.68 -2.06
N GLN A 23 4.30 -10.41 -1.63
CA GLN A 23 5.38 -9.74 -0.93
C GLN A 23 4.82 -8.74 0.10
N SER A 24 4.71 -9.17 1.36
CA SER A 24 4.16 -8.36 2.46
C SER A 24 5.10 -7.24 2.95
N LYS A 25 6.39 -7.32 2.58
CA LYS A 25 7.44 -6.33 2.86
C LYS A 25 8.13 -5.89 1.56
N PRO A 26 7.46 -5.10 0.70
CA PRO A 26 8.08 -4.62 -0.52
C PRO A 26 9.26 -3.70 -0.25
N SER A 27 10.27 -3.77 -1.11
CA SER A 27 11.43 -2.87 -1.05
C SER A 27 11.02 -1.44 -1.41
N ALA A 28 11.88 -0.46 -1.14
CA ALA A 28 11.63 0.92 -1.53
C ALA A 28 11.48 1.08 -3.06
N GLN A 29 12.22 0.27 -3.83
CA GLN A 29 12.13 0.23 -5.28
C GLN A 29 10.77 -0.30 -5.73
N ASP A 30 10.30 -1.41 -5.15
CA ASP A 30 8.99 -2.00 -5.47
C ASP A 30 7.84 -1.05 -5.12
N ILE A 31 7.93 -0.36 -3.97
CA ILE A 31 6.96 0.67 -3.58
C ILE A 31 6.93 1.78 -4.62
N GLY A 32 8.09 2.22 -5.12
CA GLY A 32 8.21 3.23 -6.16
C GLY A 32 7.55 2.78 -7.47
N SER A 33 7.87 1.57 -7.93
CA SER A 33 7.29 0.99 -9.14
C SER A 33 5.78 0.87 -9.04
N LEU A 34 5.27 0.35 -7.91
CA LEU A 34 3.85 0.16 -7.69
C LEU A 34 3.09 1.50 -7.57
N ALA A 35 3.69 2.50 -6.92
CA ALA A 35 3.14 3.85 -6.85
C ALA A 35 3.01 4.47 -8.25
N ASN A 36 4.02 4.28 -9.11
CA ASN A 36 3.96 4.75 -10.50
C ASN A 36 2.89 3.98 -11.30
N THR A 37 2.79 2.65 -11.17
CA THR A 37 1.77 1.86 -11.88
C THR A 37 0.36 2.22 -11.45
N LEU A 38 0.15 2.46 -10.15
CA LEU A 38 -1.16 2.80 -9.58
C LEU A 38 -1.45 4.31 -9.60
N GLN A 39 -0.54 5.14 -10.13
CA GLN A 39 -0.62 6.60 -10.14
C GLN A 39 -0.91 7.18 -8.73
N LEU A 40 -0.23 6.64 -7.72
CA LEU A 40 -0.33 7.06 -6.32
C LEU A 40 0.98 7.71 -5.83
N ASP A 41 0.89 8.48 -4.75
CA ASP A 41 2.06 8.93 -3.99
C ASP A 41 2.74 7.72 -3.32
N LYS A 42 4.07 7.65 -3.41
CA LYS A 42 4.89 6.60 -2.77
C LYS A 42 4.60 6.49 -1.27
N GLU A 43 4.35 7.62 -0.60
CA GLU A 43 3.98 7.66 0.82
C GLU A 43 2.65 6.94 1.07
N VAL A 44 1.66 7.09 0.18
CA VAL A 44 0.34 6.43 0.30
C VAL A 44 0.50 4.92 0.20
N VAL A 45 1.27 4.43 -0.78
CA VAL A 45 1.56 3.00 -0.93
C VAL A 45 2.31 2.48 0.29
N ARG A 46 3.37 3.17 0.72
CA ARG A 46 4.16 2.81 1.92
C ARG A 46 3.29 2.70 3.17
N VAL A 47 2.48 3.71 3.45
CA VAL A 47 1.56 3.74 4.61
C VAL A 47 0.51 2.64 4.50
N TRP A 48 -0.01 2.37 3.30
CA TRP A 48 -0.95 1.28 3.08
C TRP A 48 -0.34 -0.07 3.45
N PHE A 49 0.88 -0.39 3.00
CA PHE A 49 1.56 -1.64 3.37
C PHE A 49 1.83 -1.73 4.88
N CYS A 50 2.23 -0.64 5.51
CA CYS A 50 2.38 -0.58 6.97
C CYS A 50 1.08 -0.89 7.70
N ASN A 51 -0.02 -0.24 7.31
CA ASN A 51 -1.34 -0.46 7.90
C ASN A 51 -1.85 -1.88 7.62
N ARG A 52 -1.60 -2.42 6.42
CA ARG A 52 -2.04 -3.78 6.05
C ARG A 52 -1.34 -4.85 6.86
N ARG A 53 -0.03 -4.71 7.14
CA ARG A 53 0.71 -5.60 8.05
C ARG A 53 0.23 -5.49 9.49
N GLN A 54 -0.05 -4.28 9.96
CA GLN A 54 -0.59 -4.07 11.30
C GLN A 54 -1.96 -4.73 11.45
N LYS A 55 -2.82 -4.64 10.43
CA LYS A 55 -4.11 -5.31 10.41
C LYS A 55 -3.96 -6.82 10.52
N GLU A 56 -3.01 -7.41 9.79
CA GLU A 56 -2.74 -8.85 9.85
C GLU A 56 -2.34 -9.28 11.28
N LYS A 57 -1.43 -8.54 11.91
CA LYS A 57 -1.02 -8.79 13.31
C LYS A 57 -2.12 -8.61 14.36
N ARG A 58 -3.20 -7.87 14.07
CA ARG A 58 -4.31 -7.65 15.00
C ARG A 58 -5.40 -8.72 14.90
N LEU A 59 -5.40 -9.48 13.82
CA LEU A 59 -6.40 -10.53 13.54
C LEU A 59 -5.91 -11.92 13.97
N ASN A 60 -4.68 -12.01 14.48
CA ASN A 60 -4.08 -13.17 15.14
C ASN A 60 -3.86 -12.82 16.61
#